data_AF-F8C5U6-F1
#
_entry.id   AF-F8C5U6-F1
#
_cell.length_a   1.000
_cell.length_b   1.000
_cell.length_c   1.000
_cell.angle_alpha   90.00
_cell.angle_beta   90.00
_cell.angle_gamma   90.00
#
_symmetry.space_group_name_H-M   'P 1'
#
loop_
_entity.id
_entity.type
_entity.pdbx_description
1 polymer ?
#
loop_
_entity_poly.entity_id
_entity_poly.type
_entity_poly.pdbx_seq_one_letter_code
_entity_poly.pdbx_strand_id
1 'polypeptide(L)'
;MRNLKFLILTFIWVYFLTPFNLKSSYGKDIDIGVSINDGRLSHFYFSVGDYYRVPVEKIIIIKKRYPFILEEEIPIIFLIHEYRGIEPDIIIQMRKKGYSWYDIMIYFGLYPDTLFRKYVVVYGPPYGKAWGYYKKHKREKIVIYDDRDIIELANIKFLTEYYHENPKVIIEYKKKYPKYIEINEELFKKHKLHKKQIIIE
;
A
#
# COMPACT_ATOMS: atom_id res chain seq x y z
N MET A 1 9.78 54.13 -7.97
CA MET A 1 9.91 52.86 -7.20
C MET A 1 8.57 52.28 -6.71
N ARG A 2 7.41 52.62 -7.29
CA ARG A 2 6.09 52.12 -6.83
C ARG A 2 5.53 50.96 -7.68
N ASN A 3 6.02 50.81 -8.92
CA ASN A 3 5.51 49.81 -9.88
C ASN A 3 6.28 48.48 -9.86
N LEU A 4 7.47 48.43 -9.26
CA LEU A 4 8.27 47.21 -9.16
C LEU A 4 7.76 46.26 -8.06
N LYS A 5 7.15 46.79 -7.00
CA LYS A 5 6.56 46.00 -5.91
C LYS A 5 5.26 45.29 -6.32
N PHE A 6 4.48 45.87 -7.25
CA PHE A 6 3.26 45.25 -7.77
C PHE A 6 3.56 44.07 -8.70
N LEU A 7 4.65 44.13 -9.50
CA LEU A 7 5.07 43.04 -10.37
C LEU A 7 5.59 41.80 -9.62
N ILE A 8 6.20 42.01 -8.45
CA ILE A 8 6.68 40.90 -7.61
C ILE A 8 5.52 40.23 -6.87
N LEU A 9 4.49 40.99 -6.46
CA LEU A 9 3.33 40.45 -5.75
C LEU A 9 2.42 39.61 -6.65
N THR A 10 2.28 39.97 -7.94
CA THR A 10 1.47 39.20 -8.89
C THR A 10 2.12 37.88 -9.28
N PHE A 11 3.46 37.82 -9.34
CA PHE A 11 4.18 36.57 -9.62
C PHE A 11 4.04 35.53 -8.50
N ILE A 12 3.96 35.97 -7.24
CA ILE A 12 3.76 35.08 -6.08
C ILE A 12 2.33 34.51 -6.04
N TRP A 13 1.34 35.27 -6.51
CA TRP A 13 -0.07 34.84 -6.49
C TRP A 13 -0.42 33.85 -7.60
N VAL A 14 0.23 33.96 -8.78
CA VAL A 14 0.04 33.01 -9.89
C VAL A 14 0.60 31.62 -9.55
N TYR A 15 1.67 31.53 -8.75
CA TYR A 15 2.19 30.24 -8.26
C TYR A 15 1.27 29.55 -7.24
N PHE A 16 0.37 30.28 -6.58
CA PHE A 16 -0.54 29.71 -5.58
C PHE A 16 -1.88 29.25 -6.19
N LEU A 17 -2.18 29.63 -7.43
CA LEU A 17 -3.46 29.35 -8.10
C LEU A 17 -3.36 28.35 -9.26
N THR A 18 -2.19 27.80 -9.56
CA THR A 18 -2.11 26.64 -10.45
C THR A 18 -2.52 25.39 -9.67
N PRO A 19 -3.68 24.77 -9.92
CA PRO A 19 -3.88 23.40 -9.47
C PRO A 19 -2.78 22.58 -10.16
N PHE A 20 -1.93 21.95 -9.34
CA PHE A 20 -0.94 20.98 -9.78
C PHE A 20 -1.69 19.77 -10.34
N ASN A 21 -2.24 19.91 -11.55
CA ASN A 21 -2.85 18.85 -12.31
C ASN A 21 -1.71 18.03 -12.92
N LEU A 22 -1.10 17.17 -12.09
CA LEU A 22 -0.43 15.97 -12.58
C LEU A 22 -1.50 15.06 -13.18
N LYS A 23 -1.95 15.38 -14.40
CA LYS A 23 -2.60 14.40 -15.26
C LYS A 23 -1.49 13.45 -15.67
N SER A 24 -1.35 12.34 -14.94
CA SER A 24 -0.34 11.35 -15.22
C SER A 24 -0.63 10.75 -16.60
N SER A 25 0.29 10.99 -17.53
CA SER A 25 0.25 10.43 -18.87
C SER A 25 0.77 8.98 -18.82
N TYR A 26 0.08 8.08 -18.11
CA TYR A 26 0.42 6.65 -18.08
C TYR A 26 -0.21 5.91 -19.26
N GLY A 27 0.30 6.21 -20.45
CA GLY A 27 -0.11 5.56 -21.69
C GLY A 27 1.03 5.32 -22.67
N LYS A 28 2.29 5.33 -22.22
CA LYS A 28 3.43 5.07 -23.10
C LYS A 28 4.58 4.41 -22.33
N ASP A 29 4.79 3.15 -22.66
CA ASP A 29 5.98 2.31 -22.47
C ASP A 29 7.06 2.88 -21.54
N ILE A 30 6.96 2.48 -20.27
CA ILE A 30 8.02 2.70 -19.28
C ILE A 30 8.94 1.47 -19.34
N ASP A 31 10.01 1.58 -20.13
CA ASP A 31 11.08 0.60 -20.22
C ASP A 31 12.07 0.81 -19.06
N ILE A 32 11.65 0.48 -17.83
CA ILE A 32 12.54 0.50 -16.65
C ILE A 32 13.15 -0.89 -16.50
N GLY A 33 14.46 -0.98 -16.70
CA GLY A 33 15.31 -2.19 -16.57
C GLY A 33 15.38 -2.79 -15.15
N VAL A 34 14.23 -3.16 -14.59
CA VAL A 34 14.06 -4.30 -13.69
C VAL A 34 13.54 -5.41 -14.59
N SER A 35 14.29 -6.51 -14.72
CA SER A 35 13.87 -7.74 -15.39
C SER A 35 12.36 -7.82 -15.65
N ILE A 36 11.94 -7.40 -16.84
CA ILE A 36 10.57 -7.50 -17.37
C ILE A 36 10.37 -8.98 -17.74
N ASN A 37 10.48 -9.85 -16.75
CA ASN A 37 10.24 -11.28 -16.91
C ASN A 37 9.11 -11.76 -15.99
N ASP A 38 8.61 -10.91 -15.09
CA ASP A 38 7.43 -11.21 -14.27
C ASP A 38 6.45 -10.02 -14.30
N GLY A 39 5.52 -10.04 -15.26
CA GLY A 39 4.46 -9.02 -15.39
C GLY A 39 3.65 -8.81 -14.10
N ARG A 40 3.59 -9.83 -13.23
CA ARG A 40 2.90 -9.76 -11.93
C ARG A 40 3.55 -8.74 -11.00
N LEU A 41 4.88 -8.69 -10.98
CA LEU A 41 5.62 -7.74 -10.13
C LEU A 41 5.41 -6.31 -10.60
N SER A 42 5.41 -6.10 -11.92
CA SER A 42 5.11 -4.81 -12.53
C SER A 42 3.70 -4.32 -12.15
N HIS A 43 2.68 -5.17 -12.27
CA HIS A 43 1.31 -4.81 -11.90
C HIS A 43 1.17 -4.53 -10.40
N PHE A 44 1.90 -5.26 -9.55
CA PHE A 44 1.89 -5.03 -8.11
C PHE A 44 2.50 -3.67 -7.76
N TYR A 45 3.69 -3.33 -8.27
CA TYR A 45 4.29 -2.01 -8.01
C TYR A 45 3.46 -0.87 -8.56
N PHE A 46 2.86 -1.06 -9.74
CA PHE A 46 1.92 -0.08 -10.28
C PHE A 46 0.74 0.14 -9.34
N SER A 47 0.12 -0.93 -8.84
CA SER A 47 -1.05 -0.86 -7.96
C SER A 47 -0.72 -0.22 -6.61
N VAL A 48 0.44 -0.54 -6.03
CA VAL A 48 0.95 0.10 -4.81
C VAL A 48 1.23 1.58 -5.05
N GLY A 49 1.90 1.91 -6.16
CA GLY A 49 2.24 3.30 -6.51
C GLY A 49 1.01 4.16 -6.73
N ASP A 50 -0.01 3.64 -7.44
CA ASP A 50 -1.26 4.35 -7.65
C ASP A 50 -2.03 4.55 -6.34
N TYR A 51 -2.17 3.49 -5.52
CA TYR A 51 -2.89 3.55 -4.25
C TYR A 51 -2.27 4.53 -3.25
N TYR A 52 -0.94 4.49 -3.05
CA TYR A 52 -0.24 5.40 -2.13
C TYR A 52 0.22 6.71 -2.79
N ARG A 53 -0.12 6.94 -4.07
CA ARG A 53 0.29 8.11 -4.85
C ARG A 53 1.81 8.34 -4.87
N VAL A 54 2.56 7.25 -4.97
CA VAL A 54 4.02 7.24 -5.04
C VAL A 54 4.47 6.82 -6.45
N PRO A 55 5.43 7.51 -7.08
CA PRO A 55 5.99 7.08 -8.35
C PRO A 55 6.55 5.66 -8.28
N VAL A 56 6.24 4.82 -9.28
CA VAL A 56 6.69 3.42 -9.36
C VAL A 56 8.22 3.33 -9.33
N GLU A 57 8.90 4.33 -9.90
CA GLU A 57 10.36 4.49 -9.87
C GLU A 57 10.90 4.52 -8.44
N LYS A 58 10.21 5.21 -7.52
CA LYS A 58 10.60 5.28 -6.09
C LYS A 58 10.52 3.90 -5.45
N ILE A 59 9.48 3.13 -5.74
CA ILE A 59 9.31 1.75 -5.27
C ILE A 59 10.44 0.86 -5.78
N ILE A 60 10.75 0.92 -7.08
CA ILE A 60 11.82 0.17 -7.72
C ILE A 60 13.19 0.51 -7.12
N ILE A 61 13.49 1.81 -6.92
CA ILE A 61 14.74 2.26 -6.31
C ILE A 61 14.87 1.71 -4.89
N ILE A 62 13.81 1.79 -4.08
CA ILE A 62 13.76 1.23 -2.74
C ILE A 62 14.03 -0.28 -2.77
N LYS A 63 13.36 -1.04 -3.64
CA LYS A 63 13.56 -2.49 -3.74
C LYS A 63 15.00 -2.84 -4.15
N LYS A 64 15.57 -2.13 -5.13
CA LYS A 64 16.96 -2.32 -5.57
C LYS A 64 17.95 -2.00 -4.45
N ARG A 65 17.71 -0.95 -3.67
CA ARG A 65 18.57 -0.53 -2.54
C ARG A 65 18.45 -1.49 -1.35
N TYR A 66 17.28 -2.04 -1.10
CA TYR A 66 16.98 -2.88 0.06
C TYR A 66 16.41 -4.25 -0.37
N PRO A 67 17.24 -5.14 -0.94
CA PRO A 67 16.78 -6.43 -1.46
C PRO A 67 16.20 -7.36 -0.39
N PHE A 68 16.53 -7.15 0.89
CA PHE A 68 16.02 -7.94 2.02
C PHE A 68 14.55 -7.66 2.36
N ILE A 69 13.99 -6.52 1.91
CA ILE A 69 12.57 -6.21 2.06
C ILE A 69 11.79 -7.07 1.06
N LEU A 70 10.85 -7.87 1.55
CA LEU A 70 9.98 -8.68 0.71
C LEU A 70 8.96 -7.79 -0.02
N GLU A 71 8.45 -8.27 -1.16
CA GLU A 71 7.46 -7.50 -1.94
C GLU A 71 6.20 -7.19 -1.13
N GLU A 72 5.75 -8.15 -0.31
CA GLU A 72 4.57 -8.00 0.54
C GLU A 72 4.81 -7.03 1.72
N GLU A 73 6.06 -6.66 2.01
CA GLU A 73 6.38 -5.63 3.00
C GLU A 73 6.35 -4.21 2.42
N ILE A 74 6.28 -4.07 1.09
CA ILE A 74 6.24 -2.74 0.45
C ILE A 74 4.97 -1.95 0.84
N PRO A 75 3.75 -2.53 0.83
CA PRO A 75 2.55 -1.81 1.23
C PRO A 75 2.62 -1.22 2.65
N ILE A 76 3.21 -1.93 3.63
CA ILE A 76 3.30 -1.39 4.98
C ILE A 76 4.28 -0.21 5.07
N ILE A 77 5.38 -0.22 4.33
CA ILE A 77 6.32 0.90 4.27
C ILE A 77 5.59 2.16 3.80
N PHE A 78 4.83 2.06 2.70
CA PHE A 78 4.10 3.19 2.16
C PHE A 78 2.84 3.55 2.94
N LEU A 79 2.24 2.60 3.66
CA LEU A 79 1.20 2.88 4.64
C LEU A 79 1.71 3.78 5.77
N ILE A 80 2.88 3.48 6.32
CA ILE A 80 3.46 4.30 7.38
C ILE A 80 3.85 5.68 6.83
N HIS A 81 4.41 5.73 5.62
CA HIS A 81 4.71 6.96 4.91
C HIS A 81 3.45 7.84 4.73
N GLU A 82 2.36 7.29 4.21
CA GLU A 82 1.11 8.01 3.95
C GLU A 82 0.50 8.57 5.24
N TYR A 83 0.43 7.77 6.31
CA TYR A 83 -0.24 8.18 7.55
C TYR A 83 0.57 9.15 8.41
N ARG A 84 1.90 9.16 8.27
CA ARG A 84 2.79 9.91 9.17
C ARG A 84 3.80 10.81 8.49
N GLY A 85 3.89 10.80 7.16
CA GLY A 85 4.86 11.56 6.39
C GLY A 85 6.31 11.13 6.62
N ILE A 86 6.55 9.93 7.16
CA ILE A 86 7.90 9.43 7.43
C ILE A 86 8.53 8.93 6.14
N GLU A 87 9.77 9.31 5.86
CA GLU A 87 10.47 8.83 4.66
C GLU A 87 10.69 7.30 4.70
N PRO A 88 10.44 6.57 3.60
CA PRO A 88 10.62 5.11 3.53
C PRO A 88 12.00 4.62 3.98
N ASP A 89 13.07 5.36 3.67
CA ASP A 89 14.43 5.00 4.06
C ASP A 89 14.60 4.93 5.59
N ILE A 90 13.88 5.75 6.36
CA ILE A 90 13.93 5.74 7.84
C ILE A 90 13.21 4.49 8.38
N ILE A 91 12.02 4.20 7.83
CA ILE A 91 11.22 3.03 8.19
C ILE A 91 12.01 1.74 7.94
N ILE A 92 12.65 1.64 6.77
CA ILE A 92 13.45 0.47 6.38
C ILE A 92 14.72 0.35 7.22
N GLN A 93 15.33 1.46 7.65
CA GLN A 93 16.46 1.41 8.57
C GLN A 93 16.07 0.84 9.93
N MET A 94 14.89 1.16 10.46
CA MET A 94 14.39 0.51 11.67
C MET A 94 14.19 -0.99 11.44
N ARG A 95 13.59 -1.36 10.30
CA ARG A 95 13.43 -2.78 9.93
C ARG A 95 14.78 -3.51 9.89
N LYS A 96 15.80 -2.90 9.27
CA LYS A 96 17.18 -3.43 9.23
C LYS A 96 17.80 -3.59 10.63
N LYS A 97 17.45 -2.75 11.59
CA LYS A 97 17.90 -2.84 12.99
C LYS A 97 17.19 -3.94 13.80
N GLY A 98 16.24 -4.65 13.20
CA GLY A 98 15.54 -5.78 13.83
C GLY A 98 14.23 -5.41 14.52
N TYR A 99 13.72 -4.19 14.34
CA TYR A 99 12.39 -3.83 14.84
C TYR A 99 11.31 -4.59 14.04
N SER A 100 10.31 -5.12 14.76
CA SER A 100 9.12 -5.67 14.11
C SER A 100 8.29 -4.56 13.46
N TRP A 101 7.48 -4.88 12.45
CA TRP A 101 6.56 -3.92 11.85
C TRP A 101 5.59 -3.34 12.88
N TYR A 102 5.16 -4.16 13.85
CA TYR A 102 4.37 -3.71 14.98
C TYR A 102 5.09 -2.60 15.76
N ASP A 103 6.34 -2.84 16.18
CA ASP A 103 7.13 -1.87 16.94
C ASP A 103 7.40 -0.59 16.14
N ILE A 104 7.68 -0.72 14.84
CA ILE A 104 7.87 0.43 13.95
C ILE A 104 6.59 1.27 13.86
N MET A 105 5.43 0.63 13.69
CA MET A 105 4.14 1.34 13.66
C MET A 105 3.88 2.06 14.98
N ILE A 106 4.04 1.38 16.12
CA ILE A 106 3.85 1.97 17.46
C ILE A 106 4.83 3.12 17.70
N TYR A 107 6.09 2.98 17.29
CA TYR A 107 7.10 4.03 17.41
C TYR A 107 6.68 5.32 16.69
N PHE A 108 6.02 5.21 15.53
CA PHE A 108 5.45 6.34 14.80
C PHE A 108 3.99 6.66 15.19
N GLY A 109 3.52 6.14 16.32
CA GLY A 109 2.18 6.41 16.85
C GLY A 109 1.04 5.82 16.03
N LEU A 110 1.30 4.83 15.18
CA LEU A 110 0.28 4.08 14.45
C LEU A 110 -0.09 2.83 15.24
N TYR A 111 -1.34 2.77 15.69
CA TYR A 111 -1.85 1.68 16.49
C TYR A 111 -2.53 0.64 15.58
N PRO A 112 -1.93 -0.54 15.37
CA PRO A 112 -2.41 -1.49 14.36
C PRO A 112 -3.83 -2.00 14.63
N ASP A 113 -4.24 -2.12 15.90
CA ASP A 113 -5.57 -2.54 16.34
C ASP A 113 -6.68 -1.57 15.89
N THR A 114 -6.37 -0.28 15.85
CA THR A 114 -7.30 0.75 15.38
C THR A 114 -7.27 0.83 13.86
N LEU A 115 -6.07 0.82 13.27
CA LEU A 115 -5.89 0.96 11.83
C LEU A 115 -6.48 -0.20 11.04
N PHE A 116 -6.29 -1.44 11.52
CA PHE A 116 -6.68 -2.63 10.78
C PHE A 116 -8.05 -3.19 11.16
N ARG A 117 -8.78 -2.54 12.07
CA ARG A 117 -10.07 -3.03 12.62
C ARG A 117 -11.08 -3.52 11.58
N LYS A 118 -11.19 -2.82 10.45
CA LYS A 118 -12.17 -3.15 9.39
C LYS A 118 -11.71 -4.28 8.46
N TYR A 119 -10.43 -4.62 8.47
CA TYR A 119 -9.83 -5.63 7.59
C TYR A 119 -9.58 -6.94 8.33
N VAL A 120 -9.62 -6.92 9.66
CA VAL A 120 -9.67 -8.11 10.49
C VAL A 120 -10.99 -8.85 10.22
N VAL A 121 -10.91 -9.95 9.49
CA VAL A 121 -12.02 -10.90 9.36
C VAL A 121 -11.71 -12.08 10.27
N VAL A 122 -12.50 -12.23 11.33
CA VAL A 122 -12.41 -13.39 12.23
C VAL A 122 -12.89 -14.64 11.47
N TYR A 123 -11.99 -15.47 10.98
CA TYR A 123 -12.31 -16.77 10.40
C TYR A 123 -11.34 -17.88 10.86
N GLY A 124 -11.87 -19.08 11.06
CA GLY A 124 -11.21 -20.27 11.62
C GLY A 124 -10.11 -20.90 10.74
N PRO A 125 -9.55 -22.06 11.14
CA PRO A 125 -8.17 -22.49 10.87
C PRO A 125 -7.77 -22.57 9.37
N PRO A 126 -6.46 -22.43 9.03
CA PRO A 126 -5.30 -23.05 9.71
C PRO A 126 -4.76 -22.26 10.91
N TYR A 127 -5.24 -21.02 11.13
CA TYR A 127 -4.83 -20.06 12.16
C TYR A 127 -5.49 -20.27 13.55
N GLY A 128 -5.95 -21.49 13.83
CA GLY A 128 -6.95 -21.83 14.85
C GLY A 128 -6.60 -21.69 16.33
N LYS A 129 -5.41 -21.19 16.70
CA LYS A 129 -5.02 -21.01 18.12
C LYS A 129 -4.76 -19.57 18.55
N ALA A 130 -4.49 -18.65 17.62
CA ALA A 130 -4.32 -17.24 17.96
C ALA A 130 -5.65 -16.46 18.00
N TRP A 131 -6.64 -16.89 17.21
CA TRP A 131 -7.89 -16.14 16.98
C TRP A 131 -9.12 -16.66 17.74
N GLY A 132 -9.04 -17.87 18.32
CA GLY A 132 -10.15 -18.53 19.02
C GLY A 132 -10.43 -18.03 20.44
N TYR A 133 -9.47 -17.35 21.09
CA TYR A 133 -9.58 -16.91 22.47
C TYR A 133 -10.50 -15.68 22.66
N TYR A 134 -10.83 -14.98 21.56
CA TYR A 134 -11.62 -13.74 21.59
C TYR A 134 -13.13 -13.94 21.70
N LYS A 135 -13.64 -15.15 21.44
CA LYS A 135 -15.07 -15.45 21.56
C LYS A 135 -15.62 -15.25 22.99
N LYS A 136 -14.76 -15.20 24.02
CA LYS A 136 -15.17 -15.11 25.43
C LYS A 136 -15.18 -13.69 26.04
N HIS A 137 -14.72 -12.65 25.33
CA HIS A 137 -14.60 -11.31 25.92
C HIS A 137 -15.52 -10.32 25.22
N LYS A 138 -16.54 -9.81 25.94
CA LYS A 138 -17.55 -8.83 25.50
C LYS A 138 -17.00 -7.44 25.11
N ARG A 139 -15.68 -7.28 24.98
CA ARG A 139 -15.02 -6.02 24.59
C ARG A 139 -13.97 -6.34 23.53
N GLU A 140 -14.16 -5.77 22.35
CA GLU A 140 -13.33 -5.92 21.15
C GLU A 140 -11.89 -5.45 21.42
N LYS A 141 -11.02 -6.37 21.86
CA LYS A 141 -9.57 -6.17 21.79
C LYS A 141 -9.07 -6.84 20.53
N ILE A 142 -8.79 -6.04 19.51
CA ILE A 142 -7.98 -6.50 18.39
C ILE A 142 -6.56 -6.57 18.91
N VAL A 143 -6.01 -7.77 18.96
CA VAL A 143 -4.61 -7.97 19.31
C VAL A 143 -3.96 -8.59 18.09
N ILE A 144 -2.96 -7.87 17.56
CA ILE A 144 -2.13 -8.29 16.44
C ILE A 144 -0.83 -8.79 17.06
N TYR A 145 -0.47 -10.04 16.81
CA TYR A 145 0.49 -10.74 17.67
C TYR A 145 1.89 -10.84 17.09
N ASP A 146 2.02 -10.85 15.77
CA ASP A 146 3.33 -10.98 15.15
C ASP A 146 3.49 -10.15 13.87
N ASP A 147 4.74 -10.14 13.43
CA ASP A 147 5.21 -9.40 12.27
C ASP A 147 4.52 -9.84 10.97
N ARG A 148 4.11 -11.10 10.87
CA ARG A 148 3.41 -11.65 9.70
C ARG A 148 1.97 -11.16 9.64
N ASP A 149 1.27 -11.14 10.77
CA ASP A 149 -0.10 -10.61 10.85
C ASP A 149 -0.16 -9.16 10.35
N ILE A 150 0.81 -8.34 10.73
CA ILE A 150 0.89 -6.94 10.30
C ILE A 150 1.10 -6.82 8.78
N ILE A 151 1.99 -7.64 8.21
CA ILE A 151 2.21 -7.67 6.75
C ILE A 151 0.93 -8.11 6.02
N GLU A 152 0.29 -9.18 6.49
CA GLU A 152 -0.96 -9.69 5.95
C GLU A 152 -2.08 -8.65 5.98
N LEU A 153 -2.29 -7.99 7.13
CA LEU A 153 -3.31 -6.95 7.26
C LEU A 153 -3.02 -5.72 6.40
N ALA A 154 -1.76 -5.32 6.25
CA ALA A 154 -1.38 -4.23 5.35
C ALA A 154 -1.72 -4.56 3.89
N ASN A 155 -1.45 -5.80 3.44
CA ASN A 155 -1.81 -6.25 2.10
C ASN A 155 -3.32 -6.37 1.90
N ILE A 156 -4.05 -6.93 2.87
CA ILE A 156 -5.52 -7.04 2.79
C ILE A 156 -6.13 -5.64 2.70
N LYS A 157 -5.70 -4.69 3.54
CA LYS A 157 -6.16 -3.30 3.48
C LYS A 157 -5.91 -2.69 2.11
N PHE A 158 -4.67 -2.79 1.62
CA PHE A 158 -4.27 -2.27 0.31
C PHE A 158 -5.16 -2.83 -0.81
N LEU A 159 -5.28 -4.16 -0.92
CA LEU A 159 -6.04 -4.81 -1.99
C LEU A 159 -7.54 -4.52 -1.89
N THR A 160 -8.11 -4.55 -0.69
CA THR A 160 -9.51 -4.21 -0.44
C THR A 160 -9.83 -2.80 -0.91
N GLU A 161 -8.99 -1.83 -0.56
CA GLU A 161 -9.28 -0.43 -0.88
C GLU A 161 -8.99 -0.10 -2.33
N TYR A 162 -7.87 -0.58 -2.87
CA TYR A 162 -7.48 -0.29 -4.24
C TYR A 162 -8.43 -0.93 -5.26
N TYR A 163 -8.86 -2.18 -5.04
CA TYR A 163 -9.78 -2.88 -5.94
C TYR A 163 -11.25 -2.76 -5.53
N HIS A 164 -11.57 -2.01 -4.47
CA HIS A 164 -12.92 -1.91 -3.91
C HIS A 164 -13.58 -3.27 -3.59
N GLU A 165 -12.78 -4.25 -3.15
CA GLU A 165 -13.21 -5.62 -2.86
C GLU A 165 -13.40 -5.83 -1.35
N ASN A 166 -14.38 -6.65 -0.95
CA ASN A 166 -14.57 -6.98 0.46
C ASN A 166 -13.34 -7.73 1.02
N PRO A 167 -12.87 -7.47 2.26
CA PRO A 167 -11.75 -8.20 2.87
C PRO A 167 -11.92 -9.72 2.84
N LYS A 168 -13.16 -10.22 2.96
CA LYS A 168 -13.47 -11.65 2.84
C LYS A 168 -13.07 -12.22 1.48
N VAL A 169 -13.28 -11.47 0.41
CA VAL A 169 -12.90 -11.89 -0.95
C VAL A 169 -11.39 -12.05 -1.03
N ILE A 170 -10.62 -11.09 -0.52
CA ILE A 170 -9.15 -11.15 -0.50
C ILE A 170 -8.66 -12.39 0.28
N ILE A 171 -9.31 -12.73 1.40
CA ILE A 171 -8.99 -13.91 2.20
C ILE A 171 -9.32 -15.22 1.46
N GLU A 172 -10.43 -15.26 0.71
CA GLU A 172 -10.73 -16.42 -0.14
C GLU A 172 -9.67 -16.59 -1.24
N TYR A 173 -9.22 -15.48 -1.86
CA TYR A 173 -8.08 -15.52 -2.79
C TYR A 173 -6.81 -16.05 -2.11
N LYS A 174 -6.54 -15.65 -0.86
CA LYS A 174 -5.37 -16.10 -0.09
C LYS A 174 -5.33 -17.62 0.14
N LYS A 175 -6.48 -18.30 0.21
CA LYS A 175 -6.53 -19.77 0.28
C LYS A 175 -6.02 -20.44 -0.99
N LYS A 176 -6.18 -19.79 -2.15
CA LYS A 176 -5.78 -20.31 -3.47
C LYS A 176 -4.39 -19.83 -3.90
N TYR A 177 -4.04 -18.60 -3.55
CA TYR A 177 -2.80 -17.95 -3.95
C TYR A 177 -1.98 -17.60 -2.71
N PRO A 178 -0.88 -18.32 -2.44
CA PRO A 178 -0.08 -18.12 -1.24
C PRO A 178 0.55 -16.73 -1.14
N LYS A 179 0.76 -16.02 -2.26
CA LYS A 179 1.40 -14.69 -2.30
C LYS A 179 0.43 -13.59 -2.72
N TYR A 180 0.46 -12.44 -2.06
CA TYR A 180 -0.38 -11.28 -2.37
C TYR A 180 -0.09 -10.66 -3.75
N ILE A 181 1.13 -10.82 -4.27
CA ILE A 181 1.45 -10.43 -5.66
C ILE A 181 0.58 -11.20 -6.65
N GLU A 182 0.35 -12.50 -6.39
CA GLU A 182 -0.50 -13.34 -7.24
C GLU A 182 -1.98 -12.96 -7.09
N ILE A 183 -2.42 -12.63 -5.87
CA ILE A 183 -3.77 -12.11 -5.64
C ILE A 183 -3.97 -10.79 -6.39
N ASN A 184 -3.01 -9.88 -6.30
CA ASN A 184 -3.03 -8.61 -7.03
C ASN A 184 -3.12 -8.84 -8.53
N GLU A 185 -2.35 -9.78 -9.09
CA GLU A 185 -2.41 -10.10 -10.52
C GLU A 185 -3.83 -10.50 -10.95
N GLU A 186 -4.48 -11.38 -10.19
CA GLU A 186 -5.82 -11.85 -10.51
C GLU A 186 -6.87 -10.74 -10.40
N LEU A 187 -6.76 -9.89 -9.37
CA LEU A 187 -7.63 -8.72 -9.22
C LEU A 187 -7.39 -7.69 -10.33
N PHE A 188 -6.14 -7.44 -10.69
CA PHE A 188 -5.77 -6.52 -11.78
C PHE A 188 -6.38 -6.97 -13.10
N LYS A 189 -6.28 -8.27 -13.44
CA LYS A 189 -6.93 -8.84 -14.62
C LYS A 189 -8.45 -8.69 -14.57
N LYS A 190 -9.08 -9.04 -13.44
CA LYS A 190 -10.54 -8.93 -13.24
C LYS A 190 -11.02 -7.51 -13.50
N HIS A 191 -10.37 -6.50 -12.91
CA HIS A 191 -10.75 -5.09 -13.04
C HIS A 191 -10.47 -4.51 -14.43
N LYS A 192 -9.38 -4.92 -15.09
CA LYS A 192 -9.08 -4.54 -16.48
C LYS A 192 -10.14 -5.06 -17.46
N LEU A 193 -10.64 -6.28 -17.26
CA LEU A 193 -11.68 -6.89 -18.08
C LEU A 193 -13.03 -6.18 -17.90
N HIS A 194 -13.44 -5.87 -16.66
CA HIS A 194 -14.66 -5.10 -16.40
C HIS A 194 -14.64 -3.72 -17.05
N LYS A 195 -13.51 -3.01 -16.97
CA LYS A 195 -13.37 -1.69 -17.62
C LYS A 195 -13.49 -1.79 -19.15
N LYS A 196 -13.04 -2.88 -19.77
CA LYS A 196 -13.15 -3.09 -21.22
C LYS A 196 -14.59 -3.39 -21.66
N GLN A 197 -15.38 -4.10 -20.86
CA GLN A 197 -16.78 -4.41 -21.17
C GLN A 197 -17.66 -3.16 -21.15
N ILE A 198 -17.47 -2.27 -20.18
CA ILE A 198 -18.23 -1.00 -20.05
C ILE A 198 -17.98 -0.03 -21.23
N ILE A 199 -16.85 -0.16 -21.94
CA ILE A 199 -16.50 0.73 -23.07
C ILE A 199 -17.11 0.22 -24.39
N ILE A 200 -17.59 -1.03 -24.44
CA ILE A 200 -18.10 -1.67 -25.66
C ILE A 200 -19.65 -1.63 -25.71
N GLU A 201 -20.30 -1.25 -24.61
CA GLU A 201 -21.75 -0.98 -24.52
C GLU A 201 -22.05 0.51 -24.70
#